data_AF-A0A168KPU6-F1
#
_entry.id   AF-A0A168KPU6-F1
#
_cell.length_a   1.000
_cell.length_b   1.000
_cell.length_c   1.000
_cell.angle_alpha   90.00
_cell.angle_beta   90.00
_cell.angle_gamma   90.00
#
_symmetry.space_group_name_H-M   'P 1'
#
loop_
_entity.id
_entity.type
_entity.pdbx_description
1 polymer ?
#
loop_
_entity_poly.entity_id
_entity_poly.type
_entity_poly.pdbx_seq_one_letter_code
_entity_poly.pdbx_strand_id
1 'polypeptide(L)'
;MFNGLKKLFTITFSMSLLLSLANPTINAAAHNNDQLFFSTQEEIKDQKLLSNNSNVRVTKFNSTLPDINDYSSFAYDVKDVEADQQLKFFLQEALEKGKKVYLYGGVTPSQYEELLHQSIKIKISDGIAEEKTVTINDLKEADGKSIKQEFSDSDSVQDVIGYTTQETPLNALLLKYSNRDDTGAKIPNTSSIILDQILKHEVQARNSTISPRGSTVVKSSTGDIRVVFGLYGIDKAEMVSQWMLYKGTDSDSVYDYFTLKDLVQLKKIDSSFKGKNLIVSHTLAYSSDELYDAQPKSTSSGPYTVTFEYPFSIGWSFTIPNNPNITLDENWNVDKASWAIDGSDITAENKYQLGTSWKSTGTIAGINVYHFAELKSGINVWIDDSQQFSISYDY
;
A
#
# COMPACT_ATOMS: atom_id res chain seq x y z
N MET A 1 -35.55 34.90 -76.70
CA MET A 1 -35.14 33.59 -76.17
C MET A 1 -35.29 33.61 -74.66
N PHE A 2 -35.87 32.52 -74.13
CA PHE A 2 -36.20 32.12 -72.76
C PHE A 2 -35.28 32.66 -71.63
N ASN A 3 -35.76 33.18 -70.48
CA ASN A 3 -36.61 32.67 -69.38
C ASN A 3 -35.82 32.10 -68.17
N GLY A 4 -36.10 32.66 -66.98
CA GLY A 4 -36.06 31.99 -65.66
C GLY A 4 -34.73 32.03 -64.90
N LEU A 5 -34.68 32.01 -63.57
CA LEU A 5 -35.69 32.09 -62.51
C LEU A 5 -34.94 32.34 -61.17
N LYS A 6 -35.62 33.03 -60.25
CA LYS A 6 -35.27 33.43 -58.87
C LYS A 6 -34.55 32.37 -57.99
N LYS A 7 -33.77 32.85 -56.99
CA LYS A 7 -34.15 32.79 -55.55
C LYS A 7 -33.13 33.49 -54.64
N LEU A 8 -33.64 34.46 -53.87
CA LEU A 8 -33.07 34.99 -52.62
C LEU A 8 -33.24 33.92 -51.53
N PHE A 9 -32.22 33.71 -50.70
CA PHE A 9 -32.38 33.07 -49.39
C PHE A 9 -31.65 33.90 -48.33
N THR A 10 -32.44 34.49 -47.45
CA THR A 10 -32.06 35.13 -46.20
C THR A 10 -31.72 34.03 -45.19
N ILE A 11 -30.52 34.06 -44.60
CA ILE A 11 -30.14 33.17 -43.50
C ILE A 11 -30.43 33.90 -42.20
N THR A 12 -31.46 33.45 -41.49
CA THR A 12 -31.79 33.87 -40.12
C THR A 12 -31.02 33.00 -39.13
N PHE A 13 -30.27 33.63 -38.22
CA PHE A 13 -29.53 32.97 -37.14
C PHE A 13 -30.49 32.71 -35.97
N SER A 14 -30.93 31.46 -35.80
CA SER A 14 -31.79 31.05 -34.69
C SER A 14 -30.93 30.72 -33.46
N MET A 15 -31.01 31.56 -32.44
CA MET A 15 -30.38 31.37 -31.13
C MET A 15 -31.27 30.43 -30.30
N SER A 16 -30.93 29.15 -30.25
CA SER A 16 -31.63 28.16 -29.42
C SER A 16 -31.02 28.15 -28.01
N LEU A 17 -31.65 28.88 -27.09
CA LEU A 17 -31.40 28.83 -25.66
C LEU A 17 -32.02 27.54 -25.09
N LEU A 18 -31.22 26.48 -24.94
CA LEU A 18 -31.61 25.28 -24.20
C LEU A 18 -31.37 25.51 -22.71
N LEU A 19 -32.41 25.97 -22.01
CA LEU A 19 -32.54 25.79 -20.56
C LEU A 19 -32.75 24.30 -20.27
N SER A 20 -31.71 23.59 -19.80
CA SER A 20 -31.93 22.34 -19.07
C SER A 20 -32.18 22.66 -17.60
N LEU A 21 -33.45 22.67 -17.22
CA LEU A 21 -33.89 22.49 -15.84
C LEU A 21 -33.46 21.09 -15.39
N ALA A 22 -32.35 20.98 -14.68
CA ALA A 22 -32.05 19.80 -13.89
C ALA A 22 -32.71 19.98 -12.52
N ASN A 23 -33.70 19.13 -12.26
CA ASN A 23 -34.35 18.97 -10.96
C ASN A 23 -33.29 18.80 -9.85
N PRO A 24 -33.43 19.46 -8.69
CA PRO A 24 -32.73 19.03 -7.50
C PRO A 24 -33.40 17.74 -7.04
N THR A 25 -32.86 16.58 -7.46
CA THR A 25 -33.12 15.36 -6.70
C THR A 25 -32.56 15.58 -5.31
N ILE A 26 -33.49 15.74 -4.37
CA ILE A 26 -33.30 15.52 -2.94
C ILE A 26 -32.75 14.10 -2.81
N ASN A 27 -31.42 13.97 -2.85
CA ASN A 27 -30.78 12.88 -2.16
C ASN A 27 -30.81 13.30 -0.70
N ALA A 28 -31.71 12.65 0.05
CA ALA A 28 -31.55 12.53 1.48
C ALA A 28 -30.07 12.26 1.75
N ALA A 29 -29.46 13.15 2.53
CA ALA A 29 -28.12 12.95 3.03
C ALA A 29 -28.09 11.57 3.70
N ALA A 30 -27.47 10.60 3.04
CA ALA A 30 -26.85 9.51 3.76
C ALA A 30 -25.80 10.22 4.64
N HIS A 31 -26.13 10.40 5.92
CA HIS A 31 -25.13 10.58 6.94
C HIS A 31 -24.27 9.31 6.91
N ASN A 32 -23.28 9.27 6.01
CA ASN A 32 -22.16 8.37 6.15
C ASN A 32 -21.39 8.89 7.36
N ASN A 33 -21.80 8.44 8.53
CA ASN A 33 -21.09 8.64 9.78
C ASN A 33 -19.82 7.77 9.70
N ASP A 34 -18.80 8.25 8.97
CA ASP A 34 -17.46 7.67 8.91
C ASP A 34 -16.72 7.95 10.23
N GLN A 35 -17.31 7.49 11.33
CA GLN A 35 -16.80 7.69 12.67
C GLN A 35 -15.70 6.67 12.96
N LEU A 36 -14.62 7.15 13.56
CA LEU A 36 -13.44 6.36 13.89
C LEU A 36 -13.32 6.30 15.42
N PHE A 37 -13.28 5.08 15.95
CA PHE A 37 -13.09 4.84 17.37
C PHE A 37 -11.64 4.49 17.67
N PHE A 38 -11.04 5.21 18.61
CA PHE A 38 -9.70 4.96 19.12
C PHE A 38 -9.73 4.74 20.62
N SER A 39 -9.11 3.64 21.04
CA SER A 39 -8.84 3.36 22.44
C SER A 39 -7.36 3.57 22.74
N THR A 40 -7.01 4.22 23.86
CA THR A 40 -5.61 4.48 24.23
C THR A 40 -5.35 4.25 25.72
N GLN A 41 -4.15 3.81 26.09
CA GLN A 41 -3.72 3.76 27.50
C GLN A 41 -3.21 5.11 28.01
N GLU A 42 -2.56 5.89 27.13
CA GLU A 42 -2.00 7.21 27.44
C GLU A 42 -3.10 8.27 27.45
N GLU A 43 -3.04 9.20 28.41
CA GLU A 43 -3.87 10.40 28.37
C GLU A 43 -3.35 11.32 27.27
N ILE A 44 -4.13 11.48 26.20
CA ILE A 44 -3.76 12.35 25.09
C ILE A 44 -4.02 13.79 25.50
N LYS A 45 -2.96 14.46 25.97
CA LYS A 45 -3.01 15.85 26.43
C LYS A 45 -3.43 16.84 25.34
N ASP A 46 -3.13 16.51 24.07
CA ASP A 46 -3.49 17.30 22.88
C ASP A 46 -4.69 16.71 22.11
N GLN A 47 -5.77 16.37 22.84
CA GLN A 47 -7.05 16.01 22.21
C GLN A 47 -7.53 17.05 21.19
N LYS A 48 -7.11 18.32 21.30
CA LYS A 48 -7.51 19.42 20.40
C LYS A 48 -7.16 19.21 18.92
N LEU A 49 -6.08 18.50 18.58
CA LEU A 49 -5.72 18.22 17.19
C LEU A 49 -6.61 17.13 16.57
N LEU A 50 -7.03 16.15 17.38
CA LEU A 50 -7.89 15.03 16.98
C LEU A 50 -9.38 15.39 17.08
N SER A 51 -9.78 16.22 18.06
CA SER A 51 -11.18 16.61 18.34
C SER A 51 -11.74 17.67 17.41
N ASN A 52 -10.90 18.34 16.62
CA ASN A 52 -11.38 19.23 15.54
C ASN A 52 -11.94 18.43 14.36
N ASN A 53 -11.72 17.11 14.33
CA ASN A 53 -12.35 16.22 13.37
C ASN A 53 -13.56 15.56 14.06
N SER A 54 -14.76 16.06 13.79
CA SER A 54 -16.03 15.64 14.44
C SER A 54 -16.34 14.15 14.33
N ASN A 55 -15.60 13.43 13.49
CA ASN A 55 -15.79 12.04 13.17
C ASN A 55 -14.83 11.11 13.94
N VAL A 56 -14.09 11.62 14.92
CA VAL A 56 -13.14 10.81 15.70
C VAL A 56 -13.53 10.80 17.17
N ARG A 57 -13.71 9.61 17.74
CA ARG A 57 -13.90 9.42 19.18
C ARG A 57 -12.66 8.74 19.75
N VAL A 58 -11.99 9.45 20.66
CA VAL A 58 -10.85 8.93 21.41
C VAL A 58 -11.26 8.71 22.85
N THR A 59 -11.10 7.49 23.35
CA THR A 59 -11.41 7.13 24.74
C THR A 59 -10.21 6.47 25.39
N LYS A 60 -10.02 6.72 26.69
CA LYS A 60 -9.13 5.89 27.49
C LYS A 60 -9.70 4.48 27.57
N PHE A 61 -8.86 3.46 27.37
CA PHE A 61 -9.31 2.07 27.48
C PHE A 61 -9.89 1.78 28.86
N ASN A 62 -11.13 1.27 28.93
CA ASN A 62 -11.82 1.00 30.18
C ASN A 62 -12.78 -0.22 30.11
N SER A 63 -12.42 -1.24 29.32
CA SER A 63 -13.14 -2.50 29.04
C SER A 63 -14.57 -2.38 28.49
N THR A 64 -15.19 -1.20 28.50
CA THR A 64 -16.51 -0.98 27.92
C THR A 64 -16.36 -0.77 26.41
N LEU A 65 -16.91 -1.69 25.63
CA LEU A 65 -16.83 -1.66 24.18
C LEU A 65 -17.89 -0.71 23.57
N PRO A 66 -17.56 0.03 22.50
CA PRO A 66 -18.53 0.85 21.78
C PRO A 66 -19.55 -0.01 20.99
N ASP A 67 -20.66 0.59 20.57
CA ASP A 67 -21.54 -0.06 19.59
C ASP A 67 -20.80 -0.16 18.24
N ILE A 68 -20.73 -1.37 17.69
CA ILE A 68 -20.09 -1.68 16.42
C ILE A 68 -20.67 -0.90 15.24
N ASN A 69 -21.94 -0.49 15.33
CA ASN A 69 -22.65 0.20 14.25
C ASN A 69 -22.36 1.70 14.21
N ASP A 70 -21.91 2.27 15.33
CA ASP A 70 -21.64 3.71 15.45
C ASP A 70 -20.41 4.15 14.65
N TYR A 71 -19.46 3.23 14.43
CA TYR A 71 -18.15 3.53 13.82
C TYR A 71 -17.91 2.74 12.54
N SER A 72 -17.22 3.34 11.58
CA SER A 72 -16.72 2.67 10.37
C SER A 72 -15.40 1.95 10.63
N SER A 73 -14.67 2.36 11.68
CA SER A 73 -13.32 1.90 11.95
C SER A 73 -13.00 1.88 13.45
N PHE A 74 -12.19 0.91 13.85
CA PHE A 74 -11.79 0.65 15.24
C PHE A 74 -10.29 0.51 15.32
N ALA A 75 -9.66 1.13 16.31
CA ALA A 75 -8.22 1.11 16.49
C ALA A 75 -7.84 0.92 17.95
N TYR A 76 -7.03 -0.11 18.21
CA TYR A 76 -6.66 -0.56 19.55
C TYR A 76 -5.18 -0.94 19.62
N ASP A 77 -4.59 -0.78 20.80
CA ASP A 77 -3.25 -1.27 21.09
C ASP A 77 -3.24 -2.79 21.09
N VAL A 78 -2.24 -3.40 20.46
CA VAL A 78 -2.10 -4.85 20.32
C VAL A 78 -2.08 -5.55 21.68
N LYS A 79 -1.49 -4.95 22.71
CA LYS A 79 -1.40 -5.54 24.05
C LYS A 79 -2.76 -5.60 24.75
N ASP A 80 -3.62 -4.62 24.50
CA ASP A 80 -4.99 -4.62 25.04
C ASP A 80 -5.81 -5.72 24.37
N VAL A 81 -5.67 -5.89 23.05
CA VAL A 81 -6.33 -6.94 22.30
C VAL A 81 -5.83 -8.32 22.73
N GLU A 82 -4.53 -8.52 22.93
CA GLU A 82 -3.95 -9.76 23.44
C GLU A 82 -4.56 -10.21 24.77
N ALA A 83 -4.74 -9.24 25.69
CA ALA A 83 -5.17 -9.48 27.06
C ALA A 83 -6.70 -9.65 27.22
N ASP A 84 -7.51 -9.18 26.26
CA ASP A 84 -8.97 -9.15 26.37
C ASP A 84 -9.66 -9.98 25.27
N GLN A 85 -10.19 -11.14 25.67
CA GLN A 85 -10.90 -12.05 24.77
C GLN A 85 -12.22 -11.45 24.23
N GLN A 86 -12.91 -10.62 25.01
CA GLN A 86 -14.14 -9.97 24.54
C GLN A 86 -13.82 -8.94 23.46
N LEU A 87 -12.72 -8.19 23.63
CA LEU A 87 -12.22 -7.26 22.63
C LEU A 87 -11.82 -8.00 21.33
N LYS A 88 -11.14 -9.15 21.41
CA LYS A 88 -10.85 -9.97 20.22
C LYS A 88 -12.11 -10.33 19.46
N PHE A 89 -13.12 -10.88 20.13
CA PHE A 89 -14.39 -11.25 19.49
C PHE A 89 -15.12 -10.05 18.89
N PHE A 90 -15.10 -8.91 19.57
CA PHE A 90 -15.68 -7.66 19.05
C PHE A 90 -15.00 -7.19 17.76
N LEU A 91 -13.66 -7.21 17.71
CA LEU A 91 -12.91 -6.80 16.53
C LEU A 91 -13.05 -7.79 15.37
N GLN A 92 -13.17 -9.08 15.66
CA GLN A 92 -13.53 -10.11 14.67
C GLN A 92 -14.91 -9.81 14.05
N GLU A 93 -15.93 -9.58 14.88
CA GLU A 93 -17.27 -9.20 14.41
C GLU A 93 -17.24 -7.90 13.58
N ALA A 94 -16.40 -6.93 13.96
CA ALA A 94 -16.21 -5.69 13.21
C ALA A 94 -15.68 -5.96 11.80
N LEU A 95 -14.65 -6.81 11.65
CA LEU A 95 -14.12 -7.20 10.34
C LEU A 95 -15.13 -7.97 9.50
N GLU A 96 -15.90 -8.87 10.10
CA GLU A 96 -16.98 -9.61 9.42
C GLU A 96 -18.06 -8.68 8.88
N LYS A 97 -18.37 -7.61 9.61
CA LYS A 97 -19.30 -6.54 9.17
C LYS A 97 -18.64 -5.54 8.21
N GLY A 98 -17.40 -5.77 7.80
CA GLY A 98 -16.70 -4.94 6.85
C GLY A 98 -16.13 -3.63 7.41
N LYS A 99 -16.10 -3.49 8.74
CA LYS A 99 -15.45 -2.36 9.41
C LYS A 99 -13.95 -2.48 9.23
N LYS A 100 -13.24 -1.34 9.28
CA LYS A 100 -11.78 -1.35 9.27
C LYS A 100 -11.25 -1.49 10.69
N VAL A 101 -10.38 -2.46 10.93
CA VAL A 101 -9.74 -2.67 12.23
C VAL A 101 -8.25 -2.36 12.12
N TYR A 102 -7.75 -1.57 13.07
CA TYR A 102 -6.35 -1.23 13.22
C TYR A 102 -5.81 -1.80 14.53
N LEU A 103 -4.74 -2.57 14.44
CA LEU A 103 -3.90 -2.92 15.58
C LEU A 103 -2.64 -2.07 15.53
N TYR A 104 -2.26 -1.48 16.66
CA TYR A 104 -1.05 -0.67 16.76
C TYR A 104 -0.20 -1.03 17.98
N GLY A 105 1.06 -0.61 18.00
CA GLY A 105 1.97 -0.86 19.13
C GLY A 105 2.98 -1.98 18.89
N GLY A 106 3.31 -2.26 17.64
CA GLY A 106 4.24 -3.32 17.24
C GLY A 106 3.49 -4.63 17.00
N VAL A 107 3.09 -4.85 15.74
CA VAL A 107 2.29 -6.02 15.34
C VAL A 107 2.83 -6.58 14.02
N THR A 108 2.96 -7.90 13.93
CA THR A 108 3.29 -8.59 12.66
C THR A 108 2.01 -9.02 11.93
N PRO A 109 2.06 -9.25 10.61
CA PRO A 109 0.94 -9.83 9.88
C PRO A 109 0.42 -11.16 10.49
N SER A 110 1.31 -12.06 10.94
CA SER A 110 0.85 -13.31 11.58
C SER A 110 0.18 -13.08 12.93
N GLN A 111 0.68 -12.15 13.74
CA GLN A 111 0.04 -11.82 15.02
C GLN A 111 -1.33 -11.17 14.80
N TYR A 112 -1.47 -10.33 13.76
CA TYR A 112 -2.77 -9.80 13.36
C TYR A 112 -3.75 -10.91 12.98
N GLU A 113 -3.31 -11.87 12.15
CA GLU A 113 -4.11 -13.04 11.77
C GLU A 113 -4.47 -13.90 12.98
N GLU A 114 -3.54 -14.14 13.91
CA GLU A 114 -3.77 -14.94 15.11
C GLU A 114 -4.81 -14.28 16.02
N LEU A 115 -4.71 -12.97 16.26
CA LEU A 115 -5.63 -12.25 17.15
C LEU A 115 -7.04 -12.14 16.57
N LEU A 116 -7.14 -11.94 15.25
CA LEU A 116 -8.40 -11.61 14.59
C LEU A 116 -8.94 -12.73 13.67
N HIS A 117 -8.27 -13.88 13.62
CA HIS A 117 -8.61 -15.02 12.76
C HIS A 117 -8.86 -14.63 11.29
N GLN A 118 -8.16 -13.60 10.82
CA GLN A 118 -8.39 -12.99 9.51
C GLN A 118 -7.05 -12.60 8.88
N SER A 119 -6.62 -13.35 7.88
CA SER A 119 -5.46 -13.00 7.07
C SER A 119 -5.72 -11.72 6.26
N ILE A 120 -4.66 -10.95 6.00
CA ILE A 120 -4.74 -9.75 5.17
C ILE A 120 -4.81 -10.20 3.70
N LYS A 121 -6.03 -10.29 3.18
CA LYS A 121 -6.29 -10.78 1.83
C LYS A 121 -6.50 -9.61 0.88
N ILE A 122 -5.79 -9.64 -0.24
CA ILE A 122 -5.98 -8.70 -1.34
C ILE A 122 -6.60 -9.49 -2.49
N LYS A 123 -7.84 -9.13 -2.82
CA LYS A 123 -8.56 -9.72 -3.95
C LYS A 123 -7.87 -9.35 -5.25
N ILE A 124 -7.81 -10.32 -6.14
CA ILE A 124 -7.30 -10.22 -7.49
C ILE A 124 -8.46 -10.49 -8.45
N SER A 125 -8.76 -9.52 -9.32
CA SER A 125 -9.63 -9.74 -10.47
C SER A 125 -8.78 -9.93 -11.72
N ASP A 126 -8.89 -11.10 -12.36
CA ASP A 126 -8.18 -11.45 -13.59
C ASP A 126 -9.08 -11.39 -14.84
N GLY A 127 -10.27 -10.79 -14.72
CA GLY A 127 -11.26 -10.75 -15.79
C GLY A 127 -11.93 -12.11 -16.07
N ILE A 128 -11.55 -13.17 -15.32
CA ILE A 128 -12.24 -14.46 -15.25
C ILE A 128 -13.09 -14.44 -13.97
N ALA A 129 -14.18 -15.20 -13.93
CA ALA A 129 -15.17 -15.17 -12.86
C ALA A 129 -14.68 -15.72 -11.50
N GLU A 130 -13.42 -16.15 -11.38
CA GLU A 130 -12.86 -16.69 -10.13
C GLU A 130 -12.10 -15.61 -9.37
N GLU A 131 -12.56 -15.29 -8.15
CA GLU A 131 -11.83 -14.41 -7.23
C GLU A 131 -10.57 -15.14 -6.73
N LYS A 132 -9.41 -14.59 -7.05
CA LYS A 132 -8.12 -15.03 -6.50
C LYS A 132 -7.72 -14.13 -5.33
N THR A 133 -7.01 -14.67 -4.34
CA THR A 133 -6.53 -13.88 -3.19
C THR A 133 -5.02 -14.02 -3.03
N VAL A 134 -4.34 -12.89 -2.90
CA VAL A 134 -2.98 -12.84 -2.33
C VAL A 134 -3.07 -12.53 -0.86
N THR A 135 -2.20 -13.14 -0.07
CA THR A 135 -2.10 -12.86 1.36
C THR A 135 -0.80 -12.11 1.66
N ILE A 136 -0.90 -11.08 2.49
CA ILE A 136 0.26 -10.48 3.17
C ILE A 136 0.34 -11.13 4.54
N ASN A 137 1.31 -12.01 4.74
CA ASN A 137 1.52 -12.75 5.99
C ASN A 137 3.00 -13.11 6.16
N ASP A 138 3.42 -13.46 7.37
CA ASP A 138 4.71 -14.13 7.50
C ASP A 138 4.61 -15.52 6.85
N LEU A 139 5.65 -15.90 6.11
CA LEU A 139 5.66 -17.14 5.34
C LEU A 139 5.67 -18.34 6.28
N LYS A 140 4.84 -19.33 5.96
CA LYS A 140 4.81 -20.63 6.63
C LYS A 140 5.17 -21.72 5.63
N GLU A 141 5.79 -22.79 6.11
CA GLU A 141 5.95 -24.00 5.31
C GLU A 141 4.57 -24.50 4.87
N ALA A 142 4.50 -25.00 3.64
CA ALA A 142 3.32 -25.62 3.07
C ALA A 142 3.64 -27.08 2.75
N ASP A 143 2.62 -27.93 2.59
CA ASP A 143 2.80 -29.36 2.35
C ASP A 143 3.81 -29.63 1.21
N GLY A 144 4.98 -30.18 1.57
CA GLY A 144 6.05 -30.53 0.65
C GLY A 144 6.94 -29.38 0.17
N LYS A 145 6.81 -28.17 0.74
CA LYS A 145 7.60 -26.98 0.35
C LYS A 145 8.23 -26.29 1.55
N SER A 146 9.57 -26.30 1.57
CA SER A 146 10.37 -25.57 2.55
C SER A 146 10.60 -24.12 2.13
N ILE A 147 10.70 -23.24 3.13
CA ILE A 147 11.12 -21.85 2.94
C ILE A 147 12.65 -21.83 2.72
N LYS A 148 13.12 -21.12 1.69
CA LYS A 148 14.56 -21.01 1.36
C LYS A 148 15.34 -20.20 2.40
N GLN A 149 14.69 -19.16 2.92
CA GLN A 149 15.30 -18.24 3.86
C GLN A 149 14.23 -17.68 4.80
N GLU A 150 14.40 -17.92 6.10
CA GLU A 150 13.65 -17.21 7.13
C GLU A 150 14.15 -15.77 7.21
N PHE A 151 13.23 -14.82 7.19
CA PHE A 151 13.54 -13.45 7.54
C PHE A 151 13.48 -13.29 9.05
N SER A 152 14.17 -12.28 9.59
CA SER A 152 14.05 -12.01 11.02
C SER A 152 12.64 -11.49 11.32
N ASP A 153 11.98 -12.07 12.33
CA ASP A 153 10.66 -11.62 12.80
C ASP A 153 10.67 -10.13 13.19
N SER A 154 11.82 -9.60 13.65
CA SER A 154 11.95 -8.18 13.99
C SER A 154 11.77 -7.24 12.80
N ASP A 155 12.06 -7.69 11.58
CA ASP A 155 11.97 -6.86 10.39
C ASP A 155 10.53 -6.76 9.83
N SER A 156 9.65 -7.71 10.20
CA SER A 156 8.23 -7.72 9.79
C SER A 156 7.29 -6.99 10.75
N VAL A 157 7.75 -6.63 11.95
CA VAL A 157 6.97 -5.83 12.92
C VAL A 157 6.61 -4.47 12.33
N GLN A 158 5.32 -4.13 12.33
CA GLN A 158 4.81 -2.82 11.92
C GLN A 158 4.35 -2.05 13.16
N ASP A 159 4.44 -0.71 13.12
CA ASP A 159 3.83 0.13 14.16
C ASP A 159 2.29 0.07 14.10
N VAL A 160 1.73 -0.07 12.90
CA VAL A 160 0.29 -0.22 12.65
C VAL A 160 0.04 -1.24 11.54
N ILE A 161 -0.92 -2.13 11.77
CA ILE A 161 -1.60 -2.90 10.73
C ILE A 161 -3.08 -2.56 10.75
N GLY A 162 -3.62 -2.10 9.63
CA GLY A 162 -5.04 -1.85 9.42
C GLY A 162 -5.60 -2.67 8.28
N TYR A 163 -6.78 -3.25 8.44
CA TYR A 163 -7.42 -4.03 7.38
C TYR A 163 -8.95 -3.94 7.42
N THR A 164 -9.58 -4.02 6.25
CA THR A 164 -11.02 -4.25 6.07
C THR A 164 -11.26 -5.30 5.00
N THR A 165 -12.30 -6.11 5.20
CA THR A 165 -12.80 -7.07 4.20
C THR A 165 -13.62 -6.39 3.09
N GLN A 166 -14.05 -5.13 3.29
CA GLN A 166 -14.74 -4.36 2.26
C GLN A 166 -13.79 -3.91 1.17
N GLU A 167 -14.24 -4.03 -0.07
CA GLU A 167 -13.51 -3.54 -1.23
C GLU A 167 -13.51 -2.01 -1.22
N THR A 168 -12.37 -1.43 -0.87
CA THR A 168 -12.16 0.01 -0.79
C THR A 168 -10.82 0.37 -1.42
N PRO A 169 -10.64 1.61 -1.93
CA PRO A 169 -9.39 2.03 -2.56
C PRO A 169 -8.20 2.15 -1.60
N LEU A 170 -8.32 1.82 -0.31
CA LEU A 170 -7.23 1.60 0.66
C LEU A 170 -7.73 0.56 1.69
N ASN A 171 -7.69 -0.72 1.34
CA ASN A 171 -8.24 -1.81 2.15
C ASN A 171 -7.29 -2.32 3.24
N ALA A 172 -5.97 -2.09 3.08
CA ALA A 172 -4.96 -2.42 4.07
C ALA A 172 -3.97 -1.26 4.28
N LEU A 173 -3.45 -1.14 5.50
CA LEU A 173 -2.34 -0.26 5.88
C LEU A 173 -1.31 -1.08 6.64
N LEU A 174 -0.07 -1.12 6.17
CA LEU A 174 1.09 -1.57 6.94
C LEU A 174 2.01 -0.37 7.11
N LEU A 175 2.22 0.08 8.35
CA LEU A 175 2.95 1.31 8.61
C LEU A 175 4.07 1.08 9.63
N LYS A 176 5.26 1.56 9.27
CA LYS A 176 6.36 1.83 10.19
C LYS A 176 6.58 3.34 10.33
N TYR A 177 6.96 3.78 11.52
CA TYR A 177 7.25 5.16 11.82
C TYR A 177 8.66 5.28 12.41
N SER A 178 9.53 5.98 11.69
CA SER A 178 10.90 6.27 12.10
C SER A 178 10.97 7.67 12.69
N ASN A 179 10.92 7.80 14.02
CA ASN A 179 11.02 9.09 14.69
C ASN A 179 12.43 9.35 15.22
N ARG A 180 12.98 10.53 14.95
CA ARG A 180 14.32 10.92 15.43
C ARG A 180 14.36 12.31 16.04
N ASP A 181 15.40 12.58 16.83
CA ASP A 181 15.74 13.93 17.32
C ASP A 181 16.74 14.66 16.41
N ASP A 182 17.17 15.88 16.77
CA ASP A 182 18.18 16.69 16.04
C ASP A 182 19.59 16.10 16.05
N THR A 183 19.85 15.05 16.83
CA THR A 183 21.11 14.32 16.78
C THR A 183 21.03 13.12 15.84
N GLY A 184 19.81 12.76 15.38
CA GLY A 184 19.54 11.56 14.61
C GLY A 184 19.33 10.31 15.46
N ALA A 185 19.23 10.46 16.78
CA ALA A 185 18.88 9.34 17.65
C ALA A 185 17.40 9.00 17.51
N LYS A 186 17.08 7.70 17.48
CA LYS A 186 15.69 7.22 17.48
C LYS A 186 15.02 7.61 18.80
N ILE A 187 13.82 8.17 18.70
CA ILE A 187 12.98 8.47 19.86
C ILE A 187 11.68 7.65 19.79
N PRO A 188 11.06 7.28 20.93
CA PRO A 188 9.86 6.46 20.92
C PRO A 188 8.69 7.11 20.16
N ASN A 189 7.90 6.27 19.50
CA ASN A 189 6.62 6.65 18.94
C ASN A 189 5.59 6.74 20.08
N THR A 190 4.81 7.83 20.11
CA THR A 190 3.74 8.01 21.10
C THR A 190 2.40 7.62 20.50
N SER A 191 1.41 7.29 21.34
CA SER A 191 0.06 6.98 20.84
C SER A 191 -0.50 8.12 19.98
N SER A 192 -0.23 9.37 20.34
CA SER A 192 -0.68 10.54 19.56
C SER A 192 -0.13 10.57 18.14
N ILE A 193 1.15 10.20 17.94
CA ILE A 193 1.77 10.15 16.61
C ILE A 193 1.11 9.06 15.77
N ILE A 194 0.93 7.87 16.35
CA ILE A 194 0.31 6.72 15.68
C ILE A 194 -1.12 7.03 15.25
N LEU A 195 -1.90 7.65 16.13
CA LEU A 195 -3.30 8.02 15.84
C LEU A 195 -3.42 9.04 14.73
N ASP A 196 -2.53 10.03 14.69
CA ASP A 196 -2.47 11.01 13.61
C ASP A 196 -2.19 10.35 12.26
N GLN A 197 -1.32 9.33 12.22
CA GLN A 197 -1.07 8.56 11.00
C GLN A 197 -2.28 7.76 10.53
N ILE A 198 -2.97 7.08 11.45
CA ILE A 198 -4.21 6.35 11.12
C ILE A 198 -5.25 7.32 10.56
N LEU A 199 -5.42 8.48 11.19
CA LEU A 199 -6.37 9.50 10.75
C LEU A 199 -6.02 10.05 9.36
N LYS A 200 -4.74 10.35 9.10
CA LYS A 200 -4.27 10.80 7.77
C LYS A 200 -4.56 9.76 6.69
N HIS A 201 -4.29 8.48 6.97
CA HIS A 201 -4.59 7.40 6.04
C HIS A 201 -6.09 7.25 5.77
N GLU A 202 -6.93 7.33 6.81
CA GLU A 202 -8.39 7.29 6.67
C GLU A 202 -8.94 8.46 5.85
N VAL A 203 -8.46 9.69 6.09
CA VAL A 203 -8.84 10.86 5.28
C VAL A 203 -8.41 10.68 3.82
N GLN A 204 -7.23 10.10 3.58
CA GLN A 204 -6.77 9.81 2.23
C GLN A 204 -7.63 8.73 1.55
N ALA A 205 -8.01 7.68 2.27
CA ALA A 205 -8.88 6.62 1.76
C ALA A 205 -10.22 7.19 1.26
N ARG A 206 -10.82 8.11 2.01
CA ARG A 206 -12.08 8.78 1.67
C ARG A 206 -11.98 9.66 0.43
N ASN A 207 -10.86 10.38 0.29
CA ASN A 207 -10.64 11.29 -0.82
C ASN A 207 -10.14 10.58 -2.09
N SER A 208 -9.78 9.31 -2.00
CA SER A 208 -9.32 8.51 -3.12
C SER A 208 -10.52 8.00 -3.91
N THR A 209 -10.79 8.59 -5.08
CA THR A 209 -11.84 8.07 -5.97
C THR A 209 -11.41 6.75 -6.60
N ILE A 210 -12.27 5.73 -6.52
CA ILE A 210 -12.13 4.51 -7.31
C ILE A 210 -12.14 4.93 -8.78
N SER A 211 -11.02 4.74 -9.48
CA SER A 211 -11.04 4.64 -10.94
C SER A 211 -10.94 3.16 -11.28
N PRO A 212 -12.08 2.46 -11.51
CA PRO A 212 -12.04 1.14 -12.08
C PRO A 212 -11.64 1.34 -13.55
N ARG A 213 -10.35 1.39 -13.82
CA ARG A 213 -9.86 1.22 -15.18
C ARG A 213 -9.93 -0.27 -15.46
N GLY A 214 -10.91 -0.66 -16.28
CA GLY A 214 -10.92 -1.96 -16.93
C GLY A 214 -9.62 -2.13 -17.68
N SER A 215 -8.83 -3.10 -17.25
CA SER A 215 -7.70 -3.63 -17.98
C SER A 215 -7.75 -5.14 -17.88
N THR A 216 -7.42 -5.83 -18.97
CA THR A 216 -7.14 -7.27 -19.05
C THR A 216 -5.83 -7.66 -18.31
N VAL A 217 -5.52 -6.92 -17.25
CA VAL A 217 -4.24 -6.88 -16.55
C VAL A 217 -4.57 -6.99 -15.08
N VAL A 218 -4.05 -8.05 -14.45
CA VAL A 218 -4.18 -8.34 -13.03
C VAL A 218 -3.76 -7.09 -12.22
N LYS A 219 -4.74 -6.41 -11.62
CA LYS A 219 -4.51 -5.18 -10.85
C LYS A 219 -5.02 -5.42 -9.43
N SER A 220 -4.11 -5.66 -8.49
CA SER A 220 -4.43 -5.49 -7.07
C SER A 220 -4.78 -4.00 -6.83
N SER A 221 -5.80 -3.73 -6.03
CA SER A 221 -5.95 -2.41 -5.41
C SER A 221 -5.28 -2.41 -4.03
N THR A 222 -4.29 -1.52 -3.86
CA THR A 222 -4.18 -0.55 -2.75
C THR A 222 -4.13 -1.02 -1.29
N GLY A 223 -3.35 -2.06 -0.98
CA GLY A 223 -2.66 -2.08 0.31
C GLY A 223 -1.64 -0.94 0.34
N ASP A 224 -1.69 -0.10 1.37
CA ASP A 224 -0.76 1.02 1.55
C ASP A 224 0.35 0.58 2.48
N ILE A 225 1.51 0.32 1.91
CA ILE A 225 2.69 -0.13 2.65
C ILE A 225 3.60 1.09 2.78
N ARG A 226 3.73 1.62 4.00
CA ARG A 226 4.41 2.88 4.27
C ARG A 226 5.47 2.81 5.34
N VAL A 227 6.51 3.60 5.12
CA VAL A 227 7.40 4.10 6.17
C VAL A 227 7.25 5.62 6.24
N VAL A 228 6.94 6.14 7.41
CA VAL A 228 6.90 7.58 7.68
C VAL A 228 8.17 7.97 8.43
N PHE A 229 8.85 9.00 7.94
CA PHE A 229 10.08 9.54 8.52
C PHE A 229 9.77 10.83 9.26
N GLY A 230 9.91 10.80 10.58
CA GLY A 230 9.62 11.90 11.47
C GLY A 230 10.87 12.52 12.11
N LEU A 231 10.82 13.83 12.34
CA LEU A 231 11.77 14.55 13.18
C LEU A 231 10.98 15.25 14.29
N TYR A 232 11.25 14.91 15.55
CA TYR A 232 10.50 15.38 16.73
C TYR A 232 8.99 15.07 16.68
N GLY A 233 8.61 13.91 16.15
CA GLY A 233 7.21 13.51 16.01
C GLY A 233 6.46 14.25 14.91
N ILE A 234 7.16 14.99 14.05
CA ILE A 234 6.59 15.67 12.89
C ILE A 234 7.04 14.94 11.62
N ASP A 235 6.09 14.51 10.80
CA ASP A 235 6.37 13.88 9.50
C ASP A 235 7.17 14.81 8.59
N LYS A 236 8.24 14.28 8.00
CA LYS A 236 9.15 14.99 7.10
C LYS A 236 9.24 14.37 5.72
N ALA A 237 9.11 13.05 5.64
CA ALA A 237 9.10 12.31 4.39
C ALA A 237 8.35 10.99 4.56
N GLU A 238 8.02 10.36 3.44
CA GLU A 238 7.36 9.06 3.40
C GLU A 238 8.02 8.20 2.31
N MET A 239 8.24 6.92 2.61
CA MET A 239 8.40 5.89 1.59
C MET A 239 7.07 5.17 1.45
N VAL A 240 6.53 5.14 0.24
CA VAL A 240 5.25 4.50 -0.07
C VAL A 240 5.49 3.42 -1.11
N SER A 241 5.10 2.18 -0.80
CA SER A 241 5.13 1.06 -1.74
C SER A 241 3.73 0.60 -2.11
N GLN A 242 3.60 0.16 -3.36
CA GLN A 242 2.47 -0.57 -3.90
C GLN A 242 2.99 -1.66 -4.81
N TRP A 243 2.30 -2.80 -4.89
CA TRP A 243 2.74 -3.91 -5.72
C TRP A 243 1.59 -4.49 -6.53
N MET A 244 1.94 -5.12 -7.65
CA MET A 244 1.03 -5.84 -8.54
C MET A 244 1.64 -7.20 -8.87
N LEU A 245 0.89 -8.27 -8.63
CA LEU A 245 1.27 -9.64 -8.99
C LEU A 245 0.57 -10.03 -10.30
N TYR A 246 1.34 -10.55 -11.26
CA TYR A 246 0.86 -11.14 -12.50
C TYR A 246 1.11 -12.65 -12.47
N LYS A 247 0.13 -13.44 -12.92
CA LYS A 247 0.27 -14.90 -13.16
C LYS A 247 0.06 -15.19 -14.63
N GLY A 248 0.91 -16.04 -15.20
CA GLY A 248 0.92 -16.41 -16.62
C GLY A 248 -0.04 -17.53 -16.90
N THR A 249 -0.65 -17.47 -18.08
CA THR A 249 -1.17 -18.66 -18.75
C THR A 249 -0.17 -19.02 -19.82
N ASP A 250 0.44 -20.17 -19.70
CA ASP A 250 1.36 -20.71 -20.69
C ASP A 250 1.13 -22.22 -20.84
N SER A 251 1.90 -22.85 -21.73
CA SER A 251 1.78 -24.27 -22.04
C SER A 251 2.76 -25.16 -21.27
N ASP A 252 3.54 -24.60 -20.35
CA ASP A 252 4.45 -25.35 -19.49
C ASP A 252 3.63 -26.20 -18.52
N SER A 253 3.82 -27.51 -18.56
CA SER A 253 3.11 -28.44 -17.67
C SER A 253 3.78 -28.58 -16.31
N VAL A 254 4.95 -27.97 -16.12
CA VAL A 254 5.79 -28.12 -14.91
C VAL A 254 5.73 -26.86 -14.06
N TYR A 255 5.74 -25.70 -14.70
CA TYR A 255 5.87 -24.41 -14.02
C TYR A 255 4.68 -23.50 -14.25
N ASP A 256 4.30 -22.79 -13.19
CA ASP A 256 3.50 -21.58 -13.26
C ASP A 256 4.42 -20.36 -13.17
N TYR A 257 4.18 -19.37 -14.04
CA TYR A 257 5.02 -18.17 -14.11
C TYR A 257 4.35 -16.97 -13.46
N PHE A 258 5.17 -16.17 -12.79
CA PHE A 258 4.74 -15.02 -12.02
C PHE A 258 5.60 -13.81 -12.33
N THR A 259 5.04 -12.61 -12.14
CA THR A 259 5.78 -11.36 -12.16
C THR A 259 5.25 -10.42 -11.10
N LEU A 260 6.12 -9.92 -10.23
CA LEU A 260 5.82 -8.85 -9.30
C LEU A 260 6.30 -7.54 -9.92
N LYS A 261 5.40 -6.58 -10.04
CA LYS A 261 5.72 -5.17 -10.27
C LYS A 261 5.65 -4.44 -8.94
N ASP A 262 6.76 -3.86 -8.52
CA ASP A 262 6.88 -3.07 -7.30
C ASP A 262 7.01 -1.58 -7.64
N LEU A 263 6.15 -0.78 -7.02
CA LEU A 263 6.05 0.65 -7.17
C LEU A 263 6.45 1.33 -5.87
N VAL A 264 7.68 1.82 -5.79
CA VAL A 264 8.18 2.50 -4.58
C VAL A 264 8.35 3.99 -4.86
N GLN A 265 7.97 4.82 -3.90
CA GLN A 265 8.15 6.26 -3.97
C GLN A 265 8.75 6.79 -2.68
N LEU A 266 9.83 7.56 -2.80
CA LEU A 266 10.32 8.39 -1.71
C LEU A 266 9.81 9.82 -1.90
N LYS A 267 8.86 10.21 -1.05
CA LYS A 267 8.17 11.50 -1.10
C LYS A 267 8.67 12.39 0.02
N LYS A 268 9.00 13.64 -0.31
CA LYS A 268 9.26 14.68 0.70
C LYS A 268 7.95 15.36 1.10
N ILE A 269 7.72 15.50 2.40
CA ILE A 269 6.68 16.37 2.96
C ILE A 269 7.29 17.75 3.22
N ASP A 270 8.51 17.78 3.74
CA ASP A 270 9.30 18.97 3.99
C ASP A 270 10.41 19.11 2.94
N SER A 271 10.45 20.27 2.26
CA SER A 271 11.44 20.55 1.21
C SER A 271 12.89 20.51 1.65
N SER A 272 13.16 20.56 2.96
CA SER A 272 14.51 20.49 3.53
C SER A 272 15.11 19.08 3.53
N PHE A 273 14.31 18.05 3.24
CA PHE A 273 14.76 16.66 3.19
C PHE A 273 15.09 16.22 1.77
N LYS A 274 16.16 15.43 1.65
CA LYS A 274 16.61 14.83 0.38
C LYS A 274 16.78 13.34 0.55
N GLY A 275 16.30 12.57 -0.41
CA GLY A 275 16.52 11.13 -0.46
C GLY A 275 17.95 10.86 -0.92
N LYS A 276 18.63 9.90 -0.30
CA LYS A 276 20.02 9.58 -0.61
C LYS A 276 20.22 8.19 -1.14
N ASN A 277 19.59 7.22 -0.50
CA ASN A 277 19.67 5.84 -0.89
C ASN A 277 18.30 5.20 -0.77
N LEU A 278 17.96 4.37 -1.76
CA LEU A 278 16.81 3.48 -1.72
C LEU A 278 17.30 2.11 -2.16
N ILE A 279 17.15 1.13 -1.27
CA ILE A 279 17.41 -0.27 -1.57
C ILE A 279 16.08 -0.98 -1.66
N VAL A 280 15.86 -1.70 -2.75
CA VAL A 280 14.73 -2.59 -2.91
C VAL A 280 15.27 -3.98 -3.16
N SER A 281 14.83 -4.97 -2.39
CA SER A 281 15.20 -6.37 -2.58
C SER A 281 13.96 -7.23 -2.69
N HIS A 282 13.98 -8.14 -3.66
CA HIS A 282 13.04 -9.23 -3.79
C HIS A 282 13.78 -10.56 -3.61
N THR A 283 13.28 -11.41 -2.73
CA THR A 283 13.83 -12.75 -2.50
C THR A 283 12.70 -13.77 -2.57
N LEU A 284 12.84 -14.79 -3.43
CA LEU A 284 11.80 -15.83 -3.53
C LEU A 284 11.73 -16.66 -2.25
N ALA A 285 10.51 -16.98 -1.84
CA ALA A 285 10.21 -17.57 -0.55
C ALA A 285 10.49 -19.07 -0.49
N TYR A 286 10.05 -19.81 -1.51
CA TYR A 286 9.93 -21.26 -1.45
C TYR A 286 10.97 -21.98 -2.29
N SER A 287 11.38 -23.17 -1.84
CA SER A 287 12.28 -24.08 -2.57
C SER A 287 11.81 -24.38 -4.00
N SER A 288 10.50 -24.36 -4.22
CA SER A 288 9.83 -24.58 -5.51
C SER A 288 9.92 -23.43 -6.50
N ASP A 289 10.35 -22.24 -6.04
CA ASP A 289 10.29 -21.00 -6.81
C ASP A 289 11.69 -20.65 -7.32
N GLU A 290 11.84 -20.40 -8.62
CA GLU A 290 13.13 -20.11 -9.26
C GLU A 290 13.08 -18.74 -9.93
N LEU A 291 14.05 -17.86 -9.60
CA LEU A 291 14.19 -16.55 -10.21
C LEU A 291 14.32 -16.74 -11.71
N TYR A 292 13.62 -15.89 -12.48
CA TYR A 292 13.62 -15.96 -13.93
C TYR A 292 14.27 -14.72 -14.55
N ASP A 293 13.88 -13.52 -14.09
CA ASP A 293 14.51 -12.25 -14.48
C ASP A 293 14.16 -11.14 -13.49
N ALA A 294 14.99 -10.10 -13.42
CA ALA A 294 14.74 -8.90 -12.65
C ALA A 294 15.10 -7.63 -13.44
N GLN A 295 14.24 -6.60 -13.32
CA GLN A 295 14.30 -5.37 -14.11
C GLN A 295 13.93 -4.14 -13.28
N PRO A 296 14.39 -2.92 -13.65
CA PRO A 296 15.31 -2.63 -14.75
C PRO A 296 16.73 -3.13 -14.43
N LYS A 297 17.52 -3.41 -15.48
CA LYS A 297 18.97 -3.64 -15.34
C LYS A 297 19.70 -2.35 -14.96
N SER A 298 20.96 -2.49 -14.55
CA SER A 298 21.80 -1.36 -14.13
C SER A 298 21.88 -0.26 -15.19
N THR A 299 21.59 0.98 -14.80
CA THR A 299 21.65 2.16 -15.66
C THR A 299 21.92 3.43 -14.86
N SER A 300 22.63 4.37 -15.45
CA SER A 300 22.97 5.67 -14.85
C SER A 300 22.11 6.82 -15.38
N SER A 301 21.12 6.54 -16.23
CA SER A 301 20.21 7.57 -16.74
C SER A 301 18.86 7.00 -17.20
N GLY A 302 17.82 7.83 -17.13
CA GLY A 302 16.49 7.54 -17.66
C GLY A 302 16.33 7.93 -19.14
N PRO A 303 15.20 7.54 -19.78
CA PRO A 303 14.09 6.78 -19.21
C PRO A 303 14.46 5.33 -18.89
N TYR A 304 13.93 4.83 -17.77
CA TYR A 304 14.16 3.46 -17.31
C TYR A 304 13.12 2.56 -17.95
N THR A 305 13.55 1.39 -18.42
CA THR A 305 12.67 0.43 -19.10
C THR A 305 12.71 -0.89 -18.37
N VAL A 306 11.54 -1.49 -18.20
CA VAL A 306 11.34 -2.84 -17.66
C VAL A 306 10.63 -3.65 -18.72
N THR A 307 11.19 -4.82 -19.04
CA THR A 307 10.62 -5.73 -20.02
C THR A 307 10.85 -7.17 -19.56
N PHE A 308 9.78 -7.95 -19.52
CA PHE A 308 9.76 -9.40 -19.31
C PHE A 308 9.20 -10.05 -20.56
N GLU A 309 10.06 -10.65 -21.38
CA GLU A 309 9.68 -11.15 -22.71
C GLU A 309 8.80 -12.41 -22.65
N TYR A 310 9.15 -13.36 -21.77
CA TYR A 310 8.45 -14.63 -21.60
C TYR A 310 7.97 -14.81 -20.15
N PRO A 311 6.79 -15.42 -19.93
CA PRO A 311 5.77 -15.83 -20.92
C PRO A 311 4.84 -14.69 -21.35
N PHE A 312 4.96 -13.50 -20.78
CA PHE A 312 3.91 -12.48 -20.85
C PHE A 312 4.13 -11.35 -21.85
N SER A 313 5.36 -11.14 -22.32
CA SER A 313 5.75 -9.92 -23.04
C SER A 313 5.25 -8.64 -22.33
N ILE A 314 5.41 -8.57 -21.01
CA ILE A 314 5.02 -7.40 -20.21
C ILE A 314 6.17 -6.41 -20.21
N GLY A 315 5.86 -5.14 -20.41
CA GLY A 315 6.85 -4.08 -20.23
C GLY A 315 6.24 -2.76 -19.80
N TRP A 316 7.05 -1.94 -19.15
CA TRP A 316 6.73 -0.57 -18.80
C TRP A 316 7.99 0.29 -18.81
N SER A 317 7.80 1.60 -18.90
CA SER A 317 8.88 2.56 -18.75
C SER A 317 8.49 3.65 -17.76
N PHE A 318 9.49 4.23 -17.12
CA PHE A 318 9.30 5.30 -16.16
C PHE A 318 10.44 6.30 -16.22
N THR A 319 10.20 7.50 -15.71
CA THR A 319 11.20 8.56 -15.62
C THR A 319 11.12 9.21 -14.26
N ILE A 320 12.28 9.33 -13.63
CA ILE A 320 12.45 9.97 -12.33
C ILE A 320 13.24 11.27 -12.55
N PRO A 321 12.78 12.41 -12.01
CA PRO A 321 13.56 13.65 -12.05
C PRO A 321 14.98 13.44 -11.51
N ASN A 322 15.96 14.19 -12.04
CA ASN A 322 17.39 14.07 -11.71
C ASN A 322 18.10 12.80 -12.16
N ASN A 323 17.40 11.85 -12.81
CA ASN A 323 17.98 10.64 -13.39
C ASN A 323 18.94 9.90 -12.43
N PRO A 324 18.45 9.39 -11.28
CA PRO A 324 19.28 8.63 -10.34
C PRO A 324 19.91 7.40 -10.99
N ASN A 325 21.02 6.93 -10.44
CA ASN A 325 21.58 5.64 -10.82
C ASN A 325 20.70 4.53 -10.25
N ILE A 326 20.51 3.47 -11.03
CA ILE A 326 19.93 2.21 -10.58
C ILE A 326 20.96 1.14 -10.83
N THR A 327 21.38 0.42 -9.79
CA THR A 327 22.26 -0.74 -9.89
C THR A 327 21.49 -1.98 -9.47
N LEU A 328 21.38 -2.96 -10.35
CA LEU A 328 20.81 -4.27 -10.05
C LEU A 328 21.93 -5.27 -9.71
N ASP A 329 21.74 -5.99 -8.61
CA ASP A 329 22.52 -7.15 -8.18
C ASP A 329 21.60 -8.38 -8.12
N GLU A 330 21.95 -9.44 -8.85
CA GLU A 330 21.17 -10.69 -8.93
C GLU A 330 21.99 -11.84 -8.33
N ASN A 331 21.41 -12.55 -7.36
CA ASN A 331 22.00 -13.75 -6.77
C ASN A 331 21.07 -14.95 -6.98
N TRP A 332 21.34 -15.67 -8.07
CA TRP A 332 20.58 -16.84 -8.51
C TRP A 332 20.69 -18.04 -7.56
N ASN A 333 21.69 -18.09 -6.67
CA ASN A 333 21.81 -19.20 -5.70
C ASN A 333 20.79 -19.13 -4.57
N VAL A 334 20.27 -17.93 -4.30
CA VAL A 334 19.27 -17.66 -3.26
C VAL A 334 18.04 -16.94 -3.84
N ASP A 335 17.90 -16.96 -5.17
CA ASP A 335 16.78 -16.37 -5.92
C ASP A 335 16.44 -14.95 -5.48
N LYS A 336 17.47 -14.11 -5.44
CA LYS A 336 17.38 -12.71 -4.99
C LYS A 336 17.71 -11.74 -6.12
N ALA A 337 16.92 -10.68 -6.20
CA ALA A 337 17.23 -9.48 -6.96
C ALA A 337 17.24 -8.26 -6.03
N SER A 338 18.24 -7.39 -6.16
CA SER A 338 18.37 -6.20 -5.33
C SER A 338 18.76 -4.98 -6.16
N TRP A 339 17.98 -3.91 -6.05
CA TRP A 339 18.27 -2.62 -6.65
C TRP A 339 18.81 -1.67 -5.60
N ALA A 340 19.97 -1.07 -5.87
CA ALA A 340 20.46 0.11 -5.18
C ALA A 340 20.20 1.34 -6.06
N ILE A 341 19.49 2.32 -5.51
CA ILE A 341 19.11 3.55 -6.20
C ILE A 341 19.74 4.72 -5.46
N ASP A 342 20.63 5.43 -6.15
CA ASP A 342 21.40 6.53 -5.57
C ASP A 342 21.45 7.76 -6.48
N GLY A 343 21.74 8.91 -5.87
CA GLY A 343 21.83 10.18 -6.58
C GLY A 343 21.97 11.38 -5.64
N SER A 344 21.96 12.58 -6.21
CA SER A 344 22.06 13.82 -5.43
C SER A 344 20.82 14.07 -4.56
N ASP A 345 19.64 13.74 -5.09
CA ASP A 345 18.35 13.66 -4.40
C ASP A 345 17.45 12.69 -5.19
N ILE A 346 17.12 11.55 -4.56
CA ILE A 346 16.29 10.51 -5.17
C ILE A 346 14.80 10.63 -4.79
N THR A 347 14.40 11.70 -4.09
CA THR A 347 12.98 11.97 -3.87
C THR A 347 12.29 12.31 -5.19
N ALA A 348 11.08 11.82 -5.37
CA ALA A 348 10.38 11.94 -6.64
C ALA A 348 8.86 12.04 -6.46
N GLU A 349 8.22 12.78 -7.37
CA GLU A 349 6.75 12.77 -7.51
C GLU A 349 6.24 11.49 -8.20
N ASN A 350 7.08 10.89 -9.04
CA ASN A 350 6.81 9.61 -9.69
C ASN A 350 7.38 8.44 -8.88
N LYS A 351 6.80 7.26 -9.08
CA LYS A 351 7.27 6.01 -8.45
C LYS A 351 8.37 5.36 -9.28
N TYR A 352 9.37 4.82 -8.60
CA TYR A 352 10.25 3.78 -9.13
C TYR A 352 9.40 2.57 -9.46
N GLN A 353 9.61 1.94 -10.63
CA GLN A 353 8.81 0.80 -11.06
C GLN A 353 9.73 -0.38 -11.36
N LEU A 354 10.00 -1.17 -10.33
CA LEU A 354 10.89 -2.33 -10.37
C LEU A 354 10.07 -3.60 -10.61
N GLY A 355 10.72 -4.68 -10.99
CA GLY A 355 10.02 -5.95 -11.11
C GLY A 355 10.92 -7.17 -11.04
N THR A 356 10.32 -8.26 -10.59
CA THR A 356 10.91 -9.60 -10.57
C THR A 356 9.94 -10.56 -11.22
N SER A 357 10.43 -11.41 -12.11
CA SER A 357 9.71 -12.55 -12.65
C SER A 357 10.33 -13.84 -12.14
N TRP A 358 9.50 -14.85 -11.91
CA TRP A 358 9.92 -16.16 -11.46
C TRP A 358 8.98 -17.23 -11.97
N LYS A 359 9.41 -18.49 -11.83
CA LYS A 359 8.60 -19.67 -12.11
C LYS A 359 8.49 -20.51 -10.83
N SER A 360 7.36 -21.15 -10.61
CA SER A 360 7.07 -21.94 -9.41
C SER A 360 6.52 -23.30 -9.80
N THR A 361 6.94 -24.35 -9.10
CA THR A 361 6.32 -25.68 -9.20
C THR A 361 5.34 -25.88 -8.05
N GLY A 362 4.24 -26.61 -8.25
CA GLY A 362 3.28 -26.94 -7.18
C GLY A 362 2.06 -26.02 -7.14
N THR A 363 1.57 -25.66 -5.95
CA THR A 363 0.31 -24.89 -5.78
C THR A 363 0.49 -23.58 -5.02
N ILE A 364 1.70 -23.22 -4.63
CA ILE A 364 1.97 -21.99 -3.87
C ILE A 364 3.24 -21.31 -4.36
N ALA A 365 3.18 -20.00 -4.53
CA ALA A 365 4.32 -19.15 -4.86
C ALA A 365 4.43 -18.04 -3.81
N GLY A 366 5.65 -17.58 -3.56
CA GLY A 366 5.86 -16.51 -2.60
C GLY A 366 7.11 -15.69 -2.85
N ILE A 367 7.03 -14.42 -2.47
CA ILE A 367 8.12 -13.47 -2.61
C ILE A 367 8.18 -12.56 -1.39
N ASN A 368 9.39 -12.35 -0.90
CA ASN A 368 9.68 -11.39 0.16
C ASN A 368 10.14 -10.09 -0.47
N VAL A 369 9.56 -8.99 -0.02
CA VAL A 369 9.87 -7.65 -0.47
C VAL A 369 10.46 -6.88 0.70
N TYR A 370 11.64 -6.30 0.49
CA TYR A 370 12.33 -5.46 1.45
C TYR A 370 12.63 -4.11 0.81
N HIS A 371 12.29 -3.05 1.51
CA HIS A 371 12.62 -1.67 1.17
C HIS A 371 13.42 -1.05 2.29
N PHE A 372 14.47 -0.32 1.95
CA PHE A 372 15.22 0.52 2.87
C PHE A 372 15.41 1.89 2.23
N ALA A 373 15.15 2.95 2.98
CA ALA A 373 15.42 4.29 2.53
C ALA A 373 16.25 5.07 3.54
N GLU A 374 17.16 5.88 3.02
CA GLU A 374 17.97 6.82 3.78
C GLU A 374 17.72 8.24 3.27
N LEU A 375 17.42 9.15 4.20
CA LEU A 375 17.19 10.56 3.93
C LEU A 375 18.17 11.42 4.72
N LYS A 376 18.54 12.55 4.10
CA LYS A 376 19.31 13.61 4.74
C LYS A 376 18.43 14.85 4.95
N SER A 377 18.30 15.28 6.19
CA SER A 377 17.59 16.50 6.56
C SER A 377 18.40 17.77 6.26
N GLY A 378 17.72 18.93 6.25
CA GLY A 378 18.34 20.24 6.07
C GLY A 378 19.28 20.65 7.20
N ILE A 379 19.16 20.01 8.37
CA ILE A 379 20.05 20.19 9.52
C ILE A 379 21.19 19.15 9.57
N ASN A 380 21.40 18.41 8.48
CA ASN A 380 22.42 17.37 8.33
C ASN A 380 22.28 16.13 9.24
N VAL A 381 21.08 15.89 9.77
CA VAL A 381 20.70 14.62 10.41
C VAL A 381 20.32 13.60 9.34
N TRP A 382 20.77 12.36 9.51
CA TRP A 382 20.40 11.21 8.70
C TRP A 382 19.24 10.47 9.35
N ILE A 383 18.23 10.13 8.55
CA ILE A 383 17.08 9.34 8.99
C ILE A 383 16.94 8.19 8.00
N ASP A 384 17.00 6.98 8.53
CA ASP A 384 16.86 5.74 7.78
C ASP A 384 15.84 4.82 8.44
N ASP A 385 15.19 4.00 7.63
CA ASP A 385 14.37 2.89 8.09
C ASP A 385 14.08 1.92 6.94
N SER A 386 13.55 0.75 7.31
CA SER A 386 13.20 -0.31 6.37
C SER A 386 11.81 -0.86 6.61
N GLN A 387 11.20 -1.35 5.54
CA GLN A 387 9.96 -2.09 5.59
C GLN A 387 10.11 -3.41 4.86
N GLN A 388 9.51 -4.44 5.43
CA GLN A 388 9.50 -5.76 4.85
C GLN A 388 8.10 -6.36 4.95
N PHE A 389 7.71 -7.09 3.92
CA PHE A 389 6.48 -7.86 3.86
C PHE A 389 6.64 -9.02 2.89
N SER A 390 5.84 -10.06 3.07
CA SER A 390 5.82 -11.22 2.19
C SER A 390 4.47 -11.30 1.48
N ILE A 391 4.52 -11.69 0.22
CA ILE A 391 3.35 -11.96 -0.62
C ILE A 391 3.34 -13.46 -0.86
N SER A 392 2.24 -14.12 -0.53
CA SER A 392 1.99 -15.51 -0.91
C SER A 392 0.73 -15.64 -1.75
N TYR A 393 0.78 -16.59 -2.69
CA TYR A 393 -0.30 -16.88 -3.61
C TYR A 393 -0.48 -18.39 -3.74
N ASP A 394 -1.64 -18.86 -3.30
CA ASP A 394 -2.09 -20.26 -3.38
C ASP A 394 -3.05 -20.38 -4.59
N TYR A 395 -2.79 -21.33 -5.49
CA TYR A 395 -3.31 -21.31 -6.86
C TYR A 395 -3.72 -22.64 -7.47
#